data_AF-A0ABD0MSS8-F1
#
_entry.id   AF-A0ABD0MSS8-F1
#
_cell.length_a   1.000
_cell.length_b   1.000
_cell.length_c   1.000
_cell.angle_alpha   90.00
_cell.angle_beta   90.00
_cell.angle_gamma   90.00
#
_symmetry.space_group_name_H-M   'P 1'
#
loop_
_entity.id
_entity.type
_entity.pdbx_description
1 polymer ?
#
loop_
_entity_poly.entity_id
_entity_poly.type
_entity_poly.pdbx_seq_one_letter_code
_entity_poly.pdbx_strand_id
1 'polypeptide(L)' 'MCPSLQLLLAQWKASCSSEGDQLLYSWTLNGDSLMNGNSSIDLDEGTDGNITCSVKNHVSHGQTTINVKPCT' A
#
# COMPACT_ATOMS: atom_id res chain seq x y z
N MET A 1 -13.92 -8.41 5.30
CA MET A 1 -12.58 -8.94 4.99
C MET A 1 -11.71 -7.73 4.67
N CYS A 2 -11.08 -7.16 5.69
CA CYS A 2 -10.28 -5.94 5.57
C CYS A 2 -8.82 -6.36 5.32
N PRO A 3 -8.08 -5.74 4.38
CA PRO A 3 -6.65 -5.95 4.28
C PRO A 3 -5.96 -5.43 5.54
N SER A 4 -5.09 -6.24 6.15
CA SER A 4 -4.21 -5.80 7.23
C SER A 4 -2.96 -5.20 6.60
N LEU A 5 -2.86 -3.86 6.64
CA LEU A 5 -1.67 -3.16 6.18
C LEU A 5 -0.56 -3.32 7.23
N GLN A 6 0.44 -4.16 6.96
CA GLN A 6 1.63 -4.27 7.80
C GLN A 6 2.74 -3.42 7.19
N LEU A 7 3.01 -2.27 7.80
CA LEU A 7 4.08 -1.37 7.41
C LEU A 7 5.37 -1.75 8.17
N LEU A 8 6.26 -2.51 7.55
CA LEU A 8 7.61 -2.71 8.07
C LEU A 8 8.47 -1.50 7.69
N LEU A 9 8.49 -0.48 8.56
CA LEU A 9 9.29 0.76 8.45
C LEU A 9 10.82 0.55 8.61
N ALA A 10 11.36 -0.63 8.29
CA ALA A 10 12.78 -0.94 8.51
C ALA A 10 13.72 -0.39 7.41
N GLN A 11 13.15 0.12 6.33
CA GLN A 11 13.72 0.83 5.20
C GLN A 11 12.50 1.48 4.51
N TRP A 12 12.64 2.46 3.62
CA TRP A 12 11.49 3.10 2.95
C TRP A 12 10.71 2.10 2.10
N LYS A 13 9.85 1.30 2.71
CA LYS A 13 9.16 0.18 2.10
C LYS A 13 7.78 0.03 2.71
N ALA A 14 6.79 -0.06 1.85
CA ALA A 14 5.41 -0.32 2.25
C ALA A 14 5.00 -1.73 1.81
N SER A 15 4.33 -2.45 2.70
CA SER A 15 3.79 -3.78 2.41
C SER A 15 2.31 -3.86 2.79
N CYS A 16 1.55 -4.57 1.98
CA CYS A 16 0.11 -4.73 2.11
C CYS A 16 -0.22 -6.22 2.03
N SER A 17 -0.84 -6.74 3.08
CA SER A 17 -1.26 -8.14 3.15
C SER A 17 -2.77 -8.23 3.25
N SER A 18 -3.34 -9.20 2.54
CA SER A 18 -4.76 -9.52 2.61
C SER A 18 -4.95 -11.02 2.42
N GLU A 19 -6.02 -11.54 3.00
CA GLU A 19 -6.41 -12.95 2.86
C GLU A 19 -7.36 -13.11 1.67
N GLY A 20 -7.13 -14.14 0.84
CA GLY A 20 -7.97 -14.49 -0.31
C GLY A 20 -7.17 -14.93 -1.53
N ASP A 21 -7.88 -15.36 -2.58
CA ASP A 21 -7.30 -15.78 -3.85
C ASP A 21 -7.28 -14.64 -4.89
N GLN A 22 -6.35 -14.67 -5.85
CA GLN A 22 -6.29 -13.74 -6.99
C GLN A 22 -6.37 -12.25 -6.60
N LEU A 23 -5.60 -11.86 -5.58
CA LEU A 23 -5.57 -10.50 -5.08
C LEU A 23 -4.78 -9.59 -6.04
N LEU A 24 -5.42 -8.51 -6.48
CA LEU A 24 -4.81 -7.43 -7.25
C LEU A 24 -4.49 -6.27 -6.31
N TYR A 25 -3.23 -5.88 -6.25
CA TYR A 25 -2.74 -4.77 -5.43
C TYR A 25 -2.52 -3.53 -6.28
N SER A 26 -3.01 -2.37 -5.84
CA SER A 26 -2.70 -1.07 -6.44
C SER A 26 -2.23 -0.08 -5.38
N TRP A 27 -1.27 0.76 -5.75
CA TRP A 27 -0.67 1.74 -4.85
C TRP A 27 -0.85 3.14 -5.41
N THR A 28 -1.26 4.05 -4.53
CA THR A 28 -1.29 5.48 -4.83
C THR A 28 -0.60 6.29 -3.75
N LEU A 29 0.03 7.40 -4.14
CA LEU A 29 0.61 8.40 -3.25
C LEU A 29 -0.09 9.73 -3.50
N ASN A 30 -0.73 10.30 -2.48
CA ASN A 30 -1.49 11.54 -2.58
C ASN A 30 -2.59 11.54 -3.67
N GLY A 31 -3.04 10.35 -4.07
CA GLY A 31 -4.01 10.16 -5.16
C GLY A 31 -3.40 9.76 -6.50
N ASP A 32 -2.09 9.93 -6.67
CA ASP A 32 -1.37 9.58 -7.90
C ASP A 32 -0.99 8.10 -7.92
N SER A 33 -1.14 7.44 -9.07
CA SER A 33 -0.78 6.03 -9.22
C SER A 33 0.74 5.84 -9.15
N LEU A 34 1.20 5.07 -8.16
CA LEU A 34 2.61 4.69 -8.00
C LEU A 34 2.91 3.42 -8.80
N MET A 35 2.22 2.32 -8.44
CA MET A 35 2.40 1.04 -9.12
C MET A 35 1.21 0.11 -8.90
N ASN A 36 1.15 -0.97 -9.70
CA ASN A 36 0.09 -1.96 -9.65
C ASN A 36 0.69 -3.38 -9.76
N GLY A 37 0.08 -4.35 -9.09
CA GLY A 37 0.44 -5.77 -9.14
C GLY A 37 1.32 -6.27 -8.00
N ASN A 38 2.01 -5.40 -7.26
CA ASN A 38 2.93 -5.80 -6.20
C ASN A 38 2.30 -5.65 -4.81
N SER A 39 2.51 -6.62 -3.91
CA SER A 39 2.07 -6.53 -2.50
C SER A 39 3.00 -5.69 -1.63
N SER A 40 4.19 -5.34 -2.14
CA SER A 40 5.16 -4.50 -1.45
C SER A 40 5.87 -3.59 -2.43
N ILE A 41 6.16 -2.37 -1.99
CA ILE A 41 6.74 -1.31 -2.80
C ILE A 41 7.85 -0.62 -2.02
N ASP A 42 8.90 -0.24 -2.74
CA ASP A 42 9.94 0.63 -2.19
C ASP A 42 9.50 2.09 -2.41
N LEU A 43 9.76 2.92 -1.41
CA LEU A 43 9.49 4.35 -1.39
C LEU A 43 10.81 5.11 -1.41
N ASP A 44 10.79 6.30 -1.99
CA ASP A 44 11.97 7.15 -2.02
C ASP A 44 12.24 7.78 -0.64
N GLU A 45 13.52 8.03 -0.37
CA GLU A 45 13.92 8.78 0.82
C GLU A 45 13.34 10.20 0.76
N GLY A 46 12.54 10.55 1.77
CA GLY A 46 11.81 11.81 1.80
C GLY A 46 10.34 11.72 1.38
N THR A 47 9.81 10.51 1.13
CA THR A 47 8.38 10.34 0.81
C THR A 47 7.50 10.91 1.93
N ASP A 48 6.76 11.97 1.60
CA ASP A 48 5.77 12.60 2.46
C ASP A 48 4.39 12.56 1.79
N GLY A 49 3.38 12.14 2.55
CA GLY A 49 1.99 12.17 2.09
C GLY A 49 1.18 10.95 2.47
N ASN A 50 0.08 10.76 1.76
CA ASN A 50 -0.89 9.70 2.00
C ASN A 50 -0.68 8.56 1.00
N ILE A 51 -0.12 7.46 1.47
CA ILE A 51 -0.01 6.25 0.66
C ILE A 51 -1.25 5.39 0.86
N THR A 52 -1.86 4.96 -0.23
CA THR A 52 -3.03 4.09 -0.22
C THR A 52 -2.69 2.78 -0.91
N CYS A 53 -2.84 1.67 -0.19
CA CYS A 53 -2.91 0.35 -0.79
C CYS A 53 -4.38 0.02 -1.07
N SER A 54 -4.71 -0.34 -2.30
CA SER A 54 -6.01 -0.93 -2.65
C SER A 54 -5.82 -2.38 -3.07
N VAL A 55 -6.61 -3.26 -2.49
CA VAL A 55 -6.64 -4.68 -2.79
C VAL A 55 -8.01 -5.02 -3.36
N LYS A 56 -8.03 -5.66 -4.52
CA LYS A 56 -9.25 -6.07 -5.20
C LYS A 56 -9.19 -7.54 -5.56
N ASN A 57 -10.30 -8.23 -5.37
CA ASN A 57 -10.57 -9.57 -5.87
C ASN A 57 -11.83 -9.54 -6.75
N HIS A 58 -12.16 -10.66 -7.39
CA HIS A 58 -13.42 -10.86 -8.10
C HIS A 58 -14.66 -10.67 -7.21
N VAL A 59 -14.54 -10.93 -5.90
CA VAL A 59 -15.65 -10.86 -4.95
C VAL A 59 -15.73 -9.52 -4.22
N SER A 60 -14.59 -9.00 -3.75
CA SER A 60 -14.54 -7.86 -2.82
C SER A 60 -13.40 -6.91 -3.16
N HIS A 61 -13.48 -5.70 -2.62
CA HIS A 61 -12.41 -4.72 -2.68
C HIS A 61 -12.24 -4.08 -1.29
N GLY A 62 -11.02 -3.67 -0.98
CA GLY A 62 -10.68 -2.93 0.23
C GLY A 62 -9.50 -2.03 -0.04
N GLN A 63 -9.40 -0.92 0.69
CA GLN A 63 -8.25 -0.04 0.62
C GLN A 63 -7.89 0.47 2.00
N THR A 64 -6.63 0.83 2.19
CA THR A 64 -6.14 1.43 3.42
C THR A 64 -5.17 2.53 3.08
N THR A 65 -5.41 3.71 3.65
CA THR A 65 -4.58 4.89 3.51
C THR A 65 -3.83 5.13 4.81
N ILE A 66 -2.53 5.38 4.72
CA ILE A 66 -1.71 5.81 5.85
C ILE A 66 -0.92 7.05 5.46
N ASN A 67 -0.65 7.89 6.45
CA ASN A 67 0.22 9.04 6.25
C ASN A 67 1.67 8.63 6.55
N VAL A 68 2.51 8.70 5.53
CA VAL A 68 3.96 8.56 5.62
C VAL A 68 4.54 9.96 5.80
N LYS A 69 5.48 10.09 6.73
CA LYS A 69 6.24 11.32 6.93
C LYS A 69 7.73 10.99 6.98
N PRO A 70 8.59 11.83 6.39
CA PRO A 70 10.01 11.69 6.57
C PRO A 70 10.42 11.90 8.03
N CYS A 71 11.36 11.08 8.49
CA CYS A 71 12.07 11.34 9.73
C CYS A 71 13.02 12.52 9.50
N THR A 72 12.73 13.67 10.11
CA THR A 72 13.60 14.86 10.14
C THR A 72 14.70 14.73 11.18
#